data_AF-Q5JIT9-F1
#
_entry.id   AF-Q5JIT9-F1
#
_cell.length_a   1.000
_cell.length_b   1.000
_cell.length_c   1.000
_cell.angle_alpha   90.00
_cell.angle_beta   90.00
_cell.angle_gamma   90.00
#
_symmetry.space_group_name_H-M   'P 1'
#
loop_
_entity.id
_entity.type
_entity.pdbx_description
1 polymer ?
#
loop_
_entity_poly.entity_id
_entity_poly.type
_entity_poly.pdbx_seq_one_letter_code
_entity_poly.pdbx_strand_id
1 'polypeptide(L)'
;MGDATIYEVLGRYVDGLAKATPVCIAYGRALLNGELITPAEKPVKFTVFMYSQTLEVDAIWSEDHLGGLSIRGTPALPQKGSVVTLQFPIREGEVLVELMGGREIGRALRRVSSFCIEGIGTVMWVRG
;
A
#
# COMPACT_ATOMS: atom_id res chain seq x y z
N MET A 1 2.98 3.76 22.51
CA MET A 1 3.51 2.74 21.57
C MET A 1 3.31 3.14 20.10
N GLY A 2 2.39 4.04 19.75
CA GLY A 2 2.15 4.48 18.36
C GLY A 2 3.24 5.35 17.71
N ASP A 3 3.95 6.20 18.46
CA ASP A 3 4.93 7.12 17.87
C ASP A 3 6.10 6.43 17.17
N ALA A 4 6.73 5.43 17.81
CA ALA A 4 7.92 4.78 17.27
C ALA A 4 7.64 4.06 15.93
N THR A 5 6.48 3.44 15.79
CA THR A 5 6.11 2.70 14.58
C THR A 5 5.72 3.64 13.43
N ILE A 6 5.15 4.82 13.73
CA ILE A 6 4.94 5.86 12.71
C ILE A 6 6.27 6.38 12.18
N TYR A 7 7.26 6.58 13.05
CA TYR A 7 8.61 6.94 12.60
C TYR A 7 9.27 5.81 11.79
N GLU A 8 8.97 4.55 12.07
CA GLU A 8 9.44 3.43 11.25
C GLU A 8 8.79 3.42 9.85
N VAL A 9 7.47 3.69 9.76
CA VAL A 9 6.76 3.86 8.48
C VAL A 9 7.33 5.04 7.70
N LEU A 10 7.58 6.18 8.36
CA LEU A 10 8.23 7.35 7.76
C LEU A 10 9.65 7.02 7.26
N GLY A 11 10.43 6.28 8.06
CA GLY A 11 11.76 5.83 7.68
C GLY A 11 11.74 4.98 6.41
N ARG A 12 10.84 3.99 6.34
CA ARG A 12 10.69 3.16 5.13
C ARG A 12 10.22 3.94 3.93
N TYR A 13 9.28 4.87 4.12
CA TYR A 13 8.83 5.76 3.05
C TYR A 13 10.01 6.56 2.45
N VAL A 14 10.88 7.11 3.29
CA VAL A 14 12.08 7.84 2.85
C VAL A 14 13.10 6.92 2.19
N ASP A 15 13.35 5.74 2.75
CA ASP A 15 14.29 4.75 2.19
C ASP A 15 13.81 4.20 0.84
N GLY A 16 12.50 3.98 0.69
CA GLY A 16 11.85 3.58 -0.55
C GLY A 16 12.16 4.56 -1.69
N LEU A 17 12.10 5.88 -1.41
CA LEU A 17 12.43 6.91 -2.40
C LEU A 17 13.88 6.84 -2.91
N ALA A 18 14.82 6.33 -2.11
CA ALA A 18 16.24 6.31 -2.47
C ALA A 18 16.65 5.12 -3.37
N LYS A 19 15.90 4.00 -3.34
CA LYS A 19 16.28 2.75 -4.02
C LYS A 19 15.17 2.10 -4.85
N ALA A 20 13.96 2.63 -4.79
CA ALA A 20 12.81 2.08 -5.51
C ALA A 20 12.42 2.92 -6.73
N THR A 21 11.81 2.28 -7.71
CA THR A 21 11.23 2.97 -8.86
C THR A 21 9.80 3.40 -8.52
N PRO A 22 9.47 4.71 -8.56
CA PRO A 22 8.10 5.15 -8.33
C PRO A 22 7.17 4.63 -9.44
N VAL A 23 6.06 4.03 -9.05
CA VAL A 23 5.08 3.44 -9.97
C VAL A 23 3.90 4.39 -10.15
N CYS A 24 3.23 4.74 -9.05
CA CYS A 24 2.14 5.70 -9.08
C CYS A 24 1.86 6.29 -7.68
N ILE A 25 1.07 7.36 -7.69
CA ILE A 25 0.45 7.94 -6.51
C ILE A 25 -1.05 7.96 -6.78
N ALA A 26 -1.85 7.48 -5.83
CA ALA A 26 -3.30 7.47 -5.95
C ALA A 26 -3.98 7.62 -4.60
N TYR A 27 -5.17 8.21 -4.60
CA TYR A 27 -6.02 8.21 -3.42
C TYR A 27 -6.73 6.86 -3.29
N GLY A 28 -7.02 6.42 -2.08
CA GLY A 28 -7.59 5.11 -1.87
C GLY A 28 -7.97 4.82 -0.43
N ARG A 29 -8.15 3.54 -0.13
CA ARG A 29 -8.34 3.03 1.23
C ARG A 29 -7.65 1.67 1.38
N ALA A 30 -7.37 1.29 2.62
CA ALA A 30 -6.82 -0.03 2.91
C ALA A 30 -7.69 -0.79 3.91
N LEU A 31 -7.76 -2.10 3.71
CA LEU A 31 -8.46 -3.03 4.58
C LEU A 31 -7.47 -4.12 5.03
N LEU A 32 -7.54 -4.51 6.29
CA LEU A 32 -6.84 -5.66 6.86
C LEU A 32 -7.90 -6.72 7.19
N ASN A 33 -7.82 -7.89 6.55
CA ASN A 33 -8.78 -8.98 6.74
C ASN A 33 -10.26 -8.54 6.57
N GLY A 34 -10.51 -7.61 5.66
CA GLY A 34 -11.85 -7.05 5.40
C GLY A 34 -12.26 -5.88 6.31
N GLU A 35 -11.48 -5.56 7.35
CA GLU A 35 -11.72 -4.41 8.21
C GLU A 35 -10.97 -3.17 7.72
N LEU A 36 -11.65 -2.02 7.68
CA LEU A 36 -11.05 -0.77 7.23
C LEU A 36 -10.00 -0.28 8.24
N ILE A 37 -8.76 -0.08 7.78
CA ILE A 37 -7.65 0.41 8.62
C ILE A 37 -7.29 1.87 8.36
N THR A 38 -7.71 2.42 7.22
CA THR A 38 -7.64 3.86 6.91
C THR A 38 -8.87 4.60 7.44
N PRO A 39 -8.85 5.94 7.58
CA PRO A 39 -10.03 6.74 7.88
C PRO A 39 -11.19 6.45 6.93
N ALA A 40 -12.42 6.47 7.46
CA ALA A 40 -13.63 6.11 6.71
C ALA A 40 -14.22 7.30 5.95
N GLU A 41 -13.96 8.51 6.44
CA GLU A 41 -14.56 9.76 6.02
C GLU A 41 -13.99 10.24 4.68
N LYS A 42 -12.73 9.88 4.40
CA LYS A 42 -12.00 10.36 3.22
C LYS A 42 -10.90 9.39 2.78
N PRO A 43 -10.61 9.33 1.47
CA PRO A 43 -9.53 8.50 0.96
C PRO A 43 -8.16 9.08 1.36
N VAL A 44 -7.22 8.18 1.63
CA VAL A 44 -5.82 8.55 1.94
C VAL A 44 -4.95 8.46 0.71
N LYS A 45 -3.87 9.24 0.68
CA LYS A 45 -2.89 9.23 -0.40
C LYS A 45 -1.94 8.04 -0.22
N PHE A 46 -1.93 7.15 -1.20
CA PHE A 46 -0.99 6.04 -1.31
C PHE A 46 0.12 6.36 -2.31
N THR A 47 1.33 5.95 -1.98
CA THR A 47 2.46 5.94 -2.89
C THR A 47 2.87 4.49 -3.14
N VAL A 48 3.02 4.14 -4.42
CA VAL A 48 3.40 2.78 -4.83
C VAL A 48 4.77 2.80 -5.47
N PHE A 49 5.64 1.94 -4.97
CA PHE A 49 7.02 1.79 -5.39
C PHE A 49 7.31 0.36 -5.82
N MET A 50 8.21 0.21 -6.79
CA MET A 50 8.77 -1.08 -7.16
C MET A 50 10.17 -1.20 -6.57
N TYR A 51 10.37 -2.17 -5.69
CA TYR A 51 11.65 -2.45 -5.07
C TYR A 51 12.13 -3.84 -5.50
N SER A 52 13.11 -3.86 -6.42
CA SER A 52 13.66 -5.08 -7.04
C SER A 52 12.58 -5.94 -7.70
N GLN A 53 11.94 -6.85 -6.96
CA GLN A 53 10.91 -7.80 -7.41
C GLN A 53 9.69 -7.84 -6.46
N THR A 54 9.48 -6.76 -5.71
CA THR A 54 8.34 -6.59 -4.81
C THR A 54 7.73 -5.21 -5.00
N LEU A 55 6.43 -5.08 -4.79
CA LEU A 55 5.77 -3.80 -4.66
C LEU A 55 5.73 -3.37 -3.20
N GLU A 56 5.99 -2.09 -2.97
CA GLU A 56 5.84 -1.42 -1.69
C GLU A 56 4.76 -0.35 -1.83
N VAL A 57 3.88 -0.30 -0.84
CA VAL A 57 2.74 0.61 -0.81
C VAL A 57 2.73 1.28 0.55
N ASP A 58 2.86 2.60 0.52
CA ASP A 58 2.92 3.43 1.72
C ASP A 58 1.79 4.45 1.73
N ALA A 59 1.24 4.68 2.93
CA ALA A 59 0.33 5.78 3.21
C ALA A 59 0.55 6.29 4.63
N ILE A 60 0.44 7.60 4.81
CA ILE A 60 0.50 8.29 6.10
C ILE A 60 -0.65 9.29 6.12
N TRP A 61 -1.37 9.38 7.23
CA TRP A 61 -2.49 10.30 7.43
C TRP A 61 -2.48 10.88 8.84
N SER A 62 -3.00 12.10 9.00
CA SER A 62 -2.90 12.83 10.28
C SER A 62 -4.06 13.75 10.63
N GLU A 63 -5.05 13.97 9.75
CA GLU A 63 -6.03 15.05 9.99
C GLU A 63 -7.01 14.75 11.14
N ASP A 64 -7.47 13.51 11.30
CA ASP A 64 -8.44 13.15 12.35
C ASP A 64 -7.85 12.15 13.37
N HIS A 65 -7.04 11.22 12.87
CA HIS A 65 -6.26 10.25 13.64
C HIS A 65 -4.92 10.07 12.96
N LEU A 66 -3.82 10.09 13.72
CA LEU A 66 -2.50 9.84 13.17
C LEU A 66 -2.37 8.35 12.83
N GLY A 67 -1.96 8.02 11.61
CA GLY A 67 -1.78 6.62 11.24
C GLY A 67 -0.93 6.44 10.01
N GLY A 68 -0.51 5.20 9.80
CA GLY A 68 0.34 4.84 8.69
C GLY A 68 0.17 3.38 8.31
N LEU A 69 0.40 3.11 7.03
CA LEU A 69 0.53 1.79 6.45
C LEU A 69 1.80 1.77 5.61
N SER A 70 2.64 0.77 5.82
CA SER A 70 3.68 0.38 4.88
C SER A 70 3.55 -1.11 4.66
N ILE A 71 3.30 -1.51 3.42
CA ILE A 71 3.22 -2.92 3.05
C ILE A 71 4.09 -3.20 1.85
N ARG A 72 4.91 -4.25 1.96
CA ARG A 72 5.81 -4.68 0.91
C ARG A 72 5.71 -6.16 0.64
N GLY A 73 5.49 -6.55 -0.62
CA GLY A 73 5.39 -7.93 -1.04
C GLY A 73 4.95 -8.07 -2.49
N THR A 74 4.40 -9.22 -2.83
CA THR A 74 3.91 -9.51 -4.17
C THR A 74 2.38 -9.54 -4.17
N PRO A 75 1.71 -8.48 -4.67
CA PRO A 75 0.27 -8.42 -4.62
C PRO A 75 -0.36 -9.22 -5.76
N ALA A 76 -1.50 -9.85 -5.47
CA ALA A 76 -2.47 -10.18 -6.50
C ALA A 76 -3.21 -8.91 -6.95
N LEU A 77 -3.64 -8.88 -8.20
CA LEU A 77 -4.35 -7.76 -8.82
C LEU A 77 -5.76 -8.19 -9.25
N PRO A 78 -6.68 -8.43 -8.31
CA PRO A 78 -8.07 -8.71 -8.67
C PRO A 78 -8.67 -7.48 -9.37
N GLN A 79 -9.24 -7.68 -10.56
CA GLN A 79 -9.81 -6.60 -11.35
C GLN A 79 -11.29 -6.42 -10.99
N LYS A 80 -11.68 -5.24 -10.49
CA LYS A 80 -13.09 -4.92 -10.22
C LYS A 80 -13.43 -3.46 -10.61
N GLY A 81 -13.97 -3.29 -11.81
CA GLY A 81 -14.46 -1.99 -12.29
C GLY A 81 -13.36 -0.93 -12.43
N SER A 82 -13.61 0.28 -11.93
CA SER A 82 -12.72 1.45 -12.02
C SER A 82 -11.70 1.55 -10.88
N VAL A 83 -11.84 0.72 -9.84
CA VAL A 83 -10.95 0.68 -8.68
C VAL A 83 -9.89 -0.39 -8.90
N VAL A 84 -8.63 -0.02 -8.71
CA VAL A 84 -7.53 -0.97 -8.78
C VAL A 84 -7.31 -1.53 -7.38
N THR A 85 -7.44 -2.85 -7.23
CA THR A 85 -7.23 -3.51 -5.93
C THR A 85 -5.89 -4.23 -5.96
N LEU A 86 -5.03 -3.93 -4.99
CA LEU A 86 -3.81 -4.69 -4.70
C LEU A 86 -4.09 -5.55 -3.47
N GLN A 87 -3.99 -6.86 -3.63
CA GLN A 87 -4.23 -7.83 -2.56
C GLN A 87 -2.89 -8.44 -2.14
N PHE A 88 -2.41 -8.07 -0.96
CA PHE A 88 -1.16 -8.58 -0.40
C PHE A 88 -1.47 -9.71 0.60
N PRO A 89 -1.08 -10.96 0.31
CA PRO A 89 -1.10 -12.01 1.32
C PRO A 89 -0.04 -11.70 2.38
N ILE A 90 -0.45 -11.71 3.65
CA ILE A 90 0.43 -11.54 4.81
C ILE A 90 0.34 -12.79 5.70
N ARG A 91 1.21 -12.93 6.69
CA ARG A 91 1.19 -14.11 7.58
C ARG A 91 -0.14 -14.29 8.35
N GLU A 92 -0.80 -13.18 8.67
CA GLU A 92 -2.01 -13.14 9.50
C GLU A 92 -3.29 -12.95 8.67
N GLY A 93 -3.22 -13.17 7.35
CA GLY A 93 -4.34 -13.03 6.42
C GLY A 93 -3.99 -12.19 5.19
N GLU A 94 -4.68 -11.08 4.96
CA GLU A 94 -4.48 -10.24 3.79
C GLU A 94 -4.69 -8.75 4.03
N VAL A 95 -4.00 -7.96 3.23
CA VAL A 95 -4.23 -6.51 3.12
C VAL A 95 -4.71 -6.20 1.72
N LEU A 96 -5.86 -5.52 1.64
CA LEU A 96 -6.41 -4.99 0.40
C LEU A 96 -6.13 -3.50 0.34
N VAL A 97 -5.43 -3.04 -0.70
CA VAL A 97 -5.28 -1.62 -1.01
C VAL A 97 -6.11 -1.30 -2.25
N GLU A 98 -7.14 -0.49 -2.07
CA GLU A 98 -8.02 -0.05 -3.13
C GLU A 98 -7.62 1.36 -3.59
N LEU A 99 -7.15 1.47 -4.83
CA LEU A 99 -6.65 2.70 -5.43
C LEU A 99 -7.63 3.27 -6.46
N MET A 100 -7.98 4.54 -6.27
CA MET A 100 -8.78 5.36 -7.18
C MET A 100 -7.87 5.94 -8.27
N GLY A 101 -7.50 5.10 -9.23
CA GLY A 101 -6.55 5.47 -10.29
C GLY A 101 -7.04 5.28 -11.72
N GLY A 102 -8.21 4.66 -11.89
CA GLY A 102 -8.76 4.36 -13.21
C GLY A 102 -7.87 3.40 -14.03
N ARG A 103 -8.11 3.38 -15.34
CA ARG A 103 -7.56 2.37 -16.25
C ARG A 103 -6.04 2.47 -16.46
N GLU A 104 -5.47 3.67 -16.36
CA GLU A 104 -4.04 3.90 -16.63
C GLU A 104 -3.17 3.37 -15.49
N ILE A 105 -3.51 3.71 -14.24
CA ILE A 105 -2.87 3.16 -13.05
C ILE A 105 -3.03 1.63 -13.03
N GLY A 106 -4.20 1.11 -13.39
CA GLY A 106 -4.42 -0.34 -13.49
C GLY A 106 -3.59 -1.02 -14.58
N ARG A 107 -3.19 -0.33 -15.65
CA ARG A 107 -2.23 -0.87 -16.65
C ARG A 107 -0.81 -0.83 -16.13
N ALA A 108 -0.39 0.29 -15.53
CA ALA A 108 0.94 0.44 -14.96
C ALA A 108 1.21 -0.62 -13.89
N LEU A 109 0.28 -0.78 -12.93
CA LEU A 109 0.41 -1.75 -11.84
C LEU A 109 0.45 -3.19 -12.34
N ARG A 110 -0.34 -3.56 -13.37
CA ARG A 110 -0.24 -4.89 -13.99
C ARG A 110 1.12 -5.15 -14.62
N ARG A 111 1.65 -4.17 -15.36
CA ARG A 111 2.97 -4.29 -15.98
C ARG A 111 4.08 -4.40 -14.94
N VAL A 112 3.98 -3.67 -13.83
CA VAL A 112 5.00 -3.73 -12.78
C VAL A 112 4.87 -5.02 -11.96
N SER A 113 3.65 -5.44 -11.64
CA SER A 113 3.42 -6.65 -10.84
C SER A 113 3.80 -7.93 -11.55
N SER A 114 3.86 -7.95 -12.90
CA SER A 114 4.40 -9.10 -13.64
C SER A 114 5.90 -9.33 -13.43
N PHE A 115 6.62 -8.36 -12.86
CA PHE A 115 8.01 -8.50 -12.45
C PHE A 115 8.16 -8.89 -10.98
N CYS A 116 7.07 -9.00 -10.23
CA CYS A 116 7.10 -9.43 -8.84
C CYS A 116 7.20 -10.95 -8.75
N ILE A 117 8.01 -11.45 -7.81
CA ILE A 117 8.22 -12.89 -7.56
C ILE A 117 7.67 -13.23 -6.17
N GLU A 118 7.15 -14.46 -5.98
CA GLU A 118 6.48 -14.94 -4.77
C GLU A 118 7.15 -14.45 -3.48
N GLY A 119 6.54 -13.45 -2.85
CA GLY A 119 7.02 -12.81 -1.64
C GLY A 119 5.85 -12.49 -0.73
N ILE A 120 5.85 -13.07 0.47
CA ILE A 120 4.85 -12.81 1.52
C ILE A 120 4.96 -11.34 1.94
N GLY A 121 3.82 -10.65 1.98
CA GLY A 121 3.74 -9.27 2.41
C GLY A 121 4.26 -9.09 3.84
N THR A 122 5.21 -8.17 4.02
CA THR A 122 5.54 -7.61 5.33
C THR A 122 4.71 -6.35 5.49
N VAL A 123 3.84 -6.34 6.51
CA VAL A 123 2.97 -5.19 6.81
C VAL A 123 3.43 -4.54 8.11
N MET A 124 3.47 -3.22 8.09
CA MET A 124 3.46 -2.39 9.29
C MET A 124 2.28 -1.45 9.21
N TRP A 125 1.47 -1.45 10.25
CA TRP A 125 0.32 -0.58 10.37
C TRP A 125 0.24 0.01 11.77
N VAL A 126 -0.15 1.28 11.84
CA VAL A 126 -0.37 2.01 13.09
C VAL A 126 -1.64 2.82 12.99
N ARG A 127 -2.42 2.78 14.07
CA ARG A 127 -3.52 3.70 14.35
C ARG A 127 -3.26 4.39 15.68
N GLY A 128 -3.19 5.71 15.67
CA GLY A 128 -3.14 6.60 16.82
C GLY A 128 -4.51 7.09 17.25
#